data_AF-A0A7S3F7U2-F1
#
_entry.id   AF-A0A7S3F7U2-F1
#
_cell.length_a   1.000
_cell.length_b   1.000
_cell.length_c   1.000
_cell.angle_alpha   90.00
_cell.angle_beta   90.00
_cell.angle_gamma   90.00
#
_symmetry.space_group_name_H-M   'P 1'
#
loop_
_entity.id
_entity.type
_entity.pdbx_description
1 polymer ?
#
loop_
_entity_poly.entity_id
_entity_poly.type
_entity_poly.pdbx_seq_one_letter_code
_entity_poly.pdbx_strand_id
1 'polypeptide(L)'
;DSTSKYLVNGKGSNFTEVTKLLKAKGIDLDHNRFLILQGEVEQISMMKPKAADKGANDEGLLEYLEDIIGSNRHIEAIEEGAKKLEEVNESRAGLVRRLRVVEKDLEPLQAAKAEAEKYLDKEGELLTWRSTL
;
A
#
# COMPACT_ATOMS: atom_id res chain seq x y z
N ASP A 1 -17.79 -46.34 -1.53
CA ASP A 1 -17.56 -45.50 -2.72
C ASP A 1 -18.72 -44.60 -3.05
N SER A 2 -18.72 -43.40 -2.49
CA SER A 2 -19.61 -42.31 -2.87
C SER A 2 -18.91 -41.42 -3.90
N THR A 3 -18.85 -41.87 -5.16
CA THR A 3 -18.32 -41.05 -6.25
C THR A 3 -19.43 -40.17 -6.82
N SER A 4 -19.31 -38.86 -6.61
CA SER A 4 -20.17 -37.86 -7.23
C SER A 4 -19.87 -37.75 -8.72
N LYS A 5 -20.91 -37.80 -9.57
CA LYS A 5 -20.79 -37.59 -11.02
C LYS A 5 -21.45 -36.27 -11.40
N TYR A 6 -20.71 -35.43 -12.13
CA TYR A 6 -21.21 -34.15 -12.66
C TYR A 6 -21.59 -34.31 -14.13
N LEU A 7 -22.68 -33.68 -14.55
CA LEU A 7 -23.23 -33.77 -15.90
C LEU A 7 -23.68 -32.38 -16.37
N VAL A 8 -23.34 -32.02 -17.61
CA VAL A 8 -23.86 -30.82 -18.29
C VAL A 8 -24.60 -31.29 -19.54
N ASN A 9 -25.91 -31.02 -19.60
CA ASN A 9 -26.77 -31.46 -20.72
C ASN A 9 -26.64 -32.97 -21.03
N GLY A 10 -26.54 -33.80 -19.98
CA GLY A 10 -26.40 -35.26 -20.11
C GLY A 10 -25.00 -35.76 -20.49
N LYS A 11 -24.02 -34.87 -20.70
CA LYS A 11 -22.62 -35.24 -20.93
C LYS A 11 -21.82 -35.18 -19.64
N GLY A 12 -20.93 -36.15 -19.43
CA GLY A 12 -20.03 -36.18 -18.27
C GLY A 12 -19.17 -34.91 -18.23
N SER A 13 -19.04 -34.35 -17.04
CA SER A 13 -18.33 -33.09 -16.76
C SER A 13 -17.60 -33.21 -15.43
N ASN A 14 -16.81 -32.19 -15.07
CA ASN A 14 -16.27 -32.02 -13.73
C ASN A 14 -16.91 -30.82 -13.01
N PHE A 15 -16.69 -30.72 -11.70
CA PHE A 15 -17.18 -29.62 -10.87
C PHE A 15 -16.75 -28.24 -11.41
N THR A 16 -15.48 -28.10 -11.80
CA THR A 16 -14.91 -26.84 -12.29
C THR A 16 -15.63 -26.31 -13.54
N GLU A 17 -15.94 -27.17 -14.50
CA GLU A 17 -16.66 -26.79 -15.74
C GLU A 17 -18.11 -26.40 -15.46
N VAL A 18 -18.79 -27.12 -14.57
CA VAL A 18 -20.16 -26.80 -14.13
C VAL A 18 -20.18 -25.44 -13.43
N THR A 19 -19.27 -25.21 -12.48
CA THR A 19 -19.16 -23.94 -11.74
C THR A 19 -18.84 -22.79 -12.67
N LYS A 20 -17.92 -22.98 -13.63
CA LYS A 20 -17.60 -21.95 -14.64
C LYS A 20 -18.81 -21.58 -15.50
N LEU A 21 -19.60 -22.58 -15.92
CA LEU A 21 -20.82 -22.35 -16.71
C LEU A 21 -21.87 -21.57 -15.91
N LEU A 22 -22.08 -21.93 -14.64
CA LEU A 22 -23.02 -21.25 -13.75
C LEU A 22 -22.57 -19.82 -13.43
N LYS A 23 -21.28 -19.61 -13.19
CA LYS A 23 -20.69 -18.28 -12.97
C LYS A 23 -20.88 -17.37 -14.19
N ALA A 24 -20.75 -17.91 -15.41
CA ALA A 24 -21.04 -17.18 -16.64
C ALA A 24 -22.52 -16.79 -16.81
N LYS A 25 -23.43 -17.40 -16.04
CA LYS A 25 -24.86 -17.06 -15.96
C LYS A 25 -25.20 -16.22 -14.72
N GLY A 26 -24.21 -15.79 -13.95
CA GLY A 26 -24.40 -14.99 -12.74
C GLY A 26 -24.75 -15.79 -11.49
N ILE A 27 -24.60 -17.12 -11.51
CA ILE A 27 -24.79 -17.98 -10.34
C ILE A 27 -23.40 -18.34 -9.80
N ASP A 28 -22.99 -17.70 -8.70
CA ASP A 28 -21.74 -17.99 -8.02
C ASP A 28 -21.93 -19.12 -7.00
N LEU A 29 -21.15 -20.20 -7.17
CA LEU A 29 -21.13 -21.33 -6.24
C LEU A 29 -19.95 -21.26 -5.28
N ASP A 30 -19.00 -20.34 -5.46
CA ASP A 30 -17.78 -20.30 -4.66
C ASP A 30 -18.10 -19.98 -3.19
N HIS A 31 -19.08 -19.09 -2.96
CA HIS A 31 -19.50 -18.66 -1.61
C HIS A 31 -20.90 -19.16 -1.22
N ASN A 32 -21.58 -19.92 -2.09
CA ASN A 32 -22.94 -20.43 -1.88
C ASN A 32 -24.00 -19.38 -1.47
N ARG A 33 -23.76 -18.08 -1.70
CA ARG A 33 -24.56 -16.94 -1.22
C ARG A 33 -26.01 -16.88 -1.73
N PHE A 34 -26.36 -17.70 -2.71
CA PHE A 34 -27.74 -17.83 -3.20
C PHE A 34 -28.58 -18.82 -2.37
N LEU A 35 -27.92 -19.67 -1.56
CA LEU A 35 -28.58 -20.50 -0.58
C LEU A 35 -28.79 -19.65 0.68
N ILE A 36 -30.02 -19.63 1.17
CA ILE A 36 -30.35 -19.00 2.45
C ILE A 36 -30.92 -20.11 3.32
N LEU A 37 -30.08 -20.63 4.19
CA LEU A 37 -30.47 -21.63 5.17
C LEU A 37 -30.76 -20.96 6.51
N GLN A 38 -31.70 -21.53 7.29
CA GLN A 38 -32.03 -20.98 8.60
C GLN A 38 -30.79 -20.82 9.51
N GLY A 39 -29.88 -21.80 9.48
CA GLY A 39 -28.64 -21.74 10.24
C GLY A 39 -27.70 -20.60 9.84
N GLU A 40 -27.68 -20.19 8.57
CA GLU A 40 -26.85 -19.06 8.10
C GLU A 40 -27.40 -17.72 8.60
N VAL A 41 -28.73 -17.57 8.63
CA VAL A 41 -29.38 -16.36 9.17
C VAL A 41 -29.06 -16.19 10.66
N GLU A 42 -29.09 -17.28 11.43
CA GLU A 42 -28.72 -17.29 12.84
C GLU A 42 -27.22 -17.03 13.05
N GLN A 43 -26.35 -17.53 12.18
CA GLN A 43 -24.91 -17.24 12.25
C GLN A 43 -24.62 -15.76 11.98
N ILE A 44 -25.24 -15.16 10.96
CA ILE A 44 -25.06 -13.73 10.63
C ILE A 44 -25.53 -12.83 11.77
N SER A 45 -26.66 -13.16 12.43
CA SER A 45 -27.16 -12.37 13.55
C SER A 45 -26.27 -12.43 14.80
N MET A 46 -25.45 -13.48 14.92
CA MET A 46 -24.50 -13.70 16.00
C MET A 46 -23.08 -13.24 15.67
N MET A 47 -22.81 -12.80 14.45
CA MET A 47 -21.49 -12.27 14.05
C MET A 47 -21.14 -11.02 14.84
N LYS A 48 -19.87 -10.92 15.25
CA LYS A 48 -19.34 -9.68 15.83
C LYS A 48 -19.21 -8.61 14.74
N PRO A 49 -19.27 -7.31 15.09
CA PRO A 49 -19.08 -6.24 14.10
C PRO A 49 -17.75 -6.33 13.34
N LYS A 50 -16.71 -6.88 13.97
CA LYS A 50 -15.37 -7.09 13.41
C LYS A 50 -14.76 -8.34 14.02
N ALA A 51 -13.94 -9.07 13.26
CA ALA A 51 -13.18 -10.20 13.77
C ALA A 51 -12.29 -9.78 14.96
N ALA A 52 -12.25 -10.62 16.00
CA ALA A 52 -11.41 -10.37 17.18
C ALA A 52 -9.92 -10.57 16.86
N ASP A 53 -9.61 -11.57 16.05
CA ASP A 53 -8.26 -11.87 15.56
C ASP A 53 -8.34 -12.24 14.07
N LYS A 54 -7.51 -11.59 13.23
CA LYS A 54 -7.45 -11.81 11.77
C LYS A 54 -7.04 -13.25 11.35
N GLY A 55 -6.70 -14.13 12.30
CA GLY A 55 -6.21 -15.49 12.05
C GLY A 55 -7.05 -16.62 12.67
N ALA A 56 -8.12 -16.29 13.38
CA ALA A 56 -9.03 -17.30 13.92
C ALA A 56 -10.24 -17.47 12.98
N ASN A 57 -10.88 -18.65 13.03
CA ASN A 57 -12.14 -18.99 12.34
C ASN A 57 -13.36 -18.11 12.77
N ASP A 58 -13.12 -16.92 13.33
CA ASP A 58 -14.09 -15.96 13.85
C ASP A 58 -14.17 -14.77 12.87
N GLU A 59 -14.81 -14.99 11.73
CA GLU A 59 -15.07 -13.96 10.71
C GLU A 59 -16.13 -12.98 11.24
N GLY A 60 -15.81 -11.69 11.25
CA GLY A 60 -16.76 -10.64 11.63
C GLY A 60 -17.63 -10.21 10.47
N LEU A 61 -18.66 -9.42 10.80
CA LEU A 61 -19.60 -8.88 9.80
C LEU A 61 -18.89 -7.97 8.79
N LEU A 62 -17.86 -7.21 9.22
CA LEU A 62 -17.08 -6.37 8.32
C LEU A 62 -16.34 -7.21 7.27
N GLU A 63 -15.62 -8.23 7.70
CA GLU A 63 -14.87 -9.12 6.83
C GLU A 63 -15.81 -9.85 5.85
N TYR A 64 -16.97 -10.29 6.34
CA TYR A 64 -18.02 -10.88 5.52
C TYR A 64 -18.53 -9.92 4.42
N LEU A 65 -18.75 -8.64 4.75
CA LEU A 65 -19.15 -7.62 3.76
C LEU A 65 -18.03 -7.30 2.78
N GLU A 66 -16.77 -7.25 3.24
CA GLU A 66 -15.61 -7.03 2.38
C GLU A 66 -15.43 -8.14 1.36
N ASP A 67 -15.73 -9.39 1.73
CA ASP A 67 -15.71 -10.53 0.81
C ASP A 67 -16.89 -10.52 -0.19
N ILE A 68 -18.06 -10.00 0.22
CA ILE A 68 -19.19 -9.77 -0.71
C ILE A 68 -18.82 -8.72 -1.76
N ILE A 69 -18.22 -7.63 -1.33
CA ILE A 69 -17.81 -6.52 -2.21
C ILE A 69 -16.54 -6.89 -3.00
N GLY A 70 -15.74 -7.82 -2.48
CA GLY A 70 -14.43 -8.17 -2.99
C GLY A 70 -13.39 -7.05 -2.77
N SER A 71 -13.52 -6.27 -1.69
CA SER A 71 -12.55 -5.25 -1.30
C SER A 71 -11.37 -5.84 -0.52
N ASN A 72 -11.53 -7.04 0.04
CA ASN A 72 -10.50 -7.81 0.74
C ASN A 72 -9.18 -7.93 -0.04
N ARG A 73 -9.25 -8.04 -1.38
CA ARG A 73 -8.07 -8.09 -2.26
C ARG A 73 -7.13 -6.88 -2.15
N HIS A 74 -7.63 -5.75 -1.67
CA HIS A 74 -6.84 -4.52 -1.56
C HIS A 74 -6.10 -4.39 -0.24
N ILE A 75 -6.46 -5.18 0.78
CA ILE A 75 -5.92 -5.06 2.13
C ILE A 75 -4.40 -5.25 2.11
N GLU A 76 -3.91 -6.35 1.51
CA GLU A 76 -2.48 -6.66 1.46
C GLU A 76 -1.68 -5.58 0.70
N ALA A 77 -2.17 -5.15 -0.46
CA ALA A 77 -1.52 -4.12 -1.26
C ALA A 77 -1.46 -2.75 -0.54
N ILE A 78 -2.49 -2.42 0.23
CA ILE A 78 -2.53 -1.19 1.04
C ILE A 78 -1.55 -1.31 2.21
N GLU A 79 -1.54 -2.44 2.93
CA GLU A 79 -0.62 -2.68 4.05
C GLU A 79 0.84 -2.64 3.58
N GLU A 80 1.16 -3.24 2.44
CA GLU A 80 2.51 -3.18 1.84
C GLU A 80 2.88 -1.75 1.41
N GLY A 81 1.94 -1.04 0.77
CA GLY A 81 2.14 0.35 0.36
C GLY A 81 2.36 1.29 1.54
N ALA A 82 1.60 1.11 2.63
CA ALA A 82 1.75 1.87 3.86
C ALA A 82 3.13 1.64 4.50
N LYS A 83 3.59 0.38 4.56
CA LYS A 83 4.92 0.04 5.07
C LYS A 83 6.04 0.70 4.25
N LYS A 84 5.98 0.62 2.91
CA LYS A 84 6.97 1.27 2.04
C LYS A 84 6.97 2.80 2.20
N LEU A 85 5.79 3.39 2.37
CA LEU A 85 5.65 4.83 2.60
C LEU A 85 6.31 5.25 3.92
N GLU A 86 6.15 4.45 4.98
CA GLU A 86 6.79 4.68 6.27
C GLU A 86 8.33 4.63 6.16
N GLU A 87 8.87 3.59 5.52
CA GLU A 87 10.33 3.44 5.28
C GLU A 87 10.93 4.64 4.53
N VAL A 88 10.26 5.09 3.47
CA VAL A 88 10.71 6.26 2.67
C VAL A 88 10.63 7.55 3.50
N ASN A 89 9.58 7.70 4.31
CA ASN A 89 9.41 8.89 5.16
C ASN A 89 10.48 8.96 6.26
N GLU A 90 10.85 7.83 6.88
CA GLU A 90 11.93 7.79 7.86
C GLU A 90 13.28 8.19 7.23
N SER A 91 13.60 7.63 6.06
CA SER A 91 14.82 7.98 5.31
C SER A 91 14.85 9.47 4.94
N ARG A 92 13.73 9.99 4.41
CA ARG A 92 13.57 11.41 4.09
C ARG A 92 13.77 12.29 5.32
N ALA A 93 13.16 11.94 6.45
CA ALA A 93 13.31 12.69 7.69
C ALA A 93 14.78 12.75 8.14
N GLY A 94 15.52 11.64 8.03
CA GLY A 94 16.96 11.59 8.31
C GLY A 94 17.81 12.44 7.37
N LEU A 95 17.49 12.46 6.08
CA LEU A 95 18.17 13.33 5.10
C LEU A 95 17.90 14.81 5.37
N VAL A 96 16.65 15.19 5.61
CA VAL A 96 16.27 16.59 5.90
C VAL A 96 16.95 17.08 7.17
N ARG A 97 17.06 16.25 8.21
CA ARG A 97 17.81 16.61 9.43
C ARG A 97 19.28 16.89 9.12
N ARG A 98 19.94 16.04 8.33
CA ARG A 98 21.35 16.24 7.93
C ARG A 98 21.54 17.50 7.09
N LEU A 99 20.64 17.72 6.12
CA LEU A 99 20.69 18.91 5.28
C LEU A 99 20.61 20.19 6.10
N ARG A 100 19.68 20.28 7.05
CA ARG A 100 19.53 21.45 7.92
C ARG A 100 20.77 21.74 8.76
N VAL A 101 21.49 20.71 9.21
CA VAL A 101 22.75 20.90 9.94
C VAL A 101 23.80 21.51 9.01
N VAL A 102 23.98 20.95 7.82
CA VAL A 102 24.96 21.44 6.83
C VAL A 102 24.63 22.87 6.38
N GLU A 103 23.35 23.19 6.15
CA GLU A 103 22.91 24.55 5.80
C GLU A 103 23.29 25.55 6.89
N LYS A 104 23.07 25.19 8.16
CA LYS A 104 23.43 26.03 9.31
C LYS A 104 24.94 26.23 9.43
N ASP A 105 25.74 25.19 9.17
CA ASP A 105 27.20 25.28 9.22
C ASP A 105 27.77 26.08 8.03
N LEU A 106 27.06 26.12 6.89
CA LEU A 106 27.45 26.85 5.70
C LEU A 106 27.21 28.36 5.81
N GLU A 107 26.16 28.80 6.51
CA GLU A 107 25.83 30.23 6.70
C GLU A 107 27.03 31.10 7.09
N PRO A 108 27.83 30.78 8.14
CA PRO A 108 28.98 31.58 8.51
C PRO A 108 30.12 31.52 7.49
N LEU A 109 30.29 30.40 6.78
CA LEU A 109 31.34 30.23 5.77
C LEU A 109 31.06 31.06 4.51
N GLN A 110 29.80 31.28 4.16
CA GLN A 110 29.42 32.14 3.04
C GLN A 110 29.85 33.59 3.25
N ALA A 111 29.69 34.11 4.47
CA ALA A 111 30.11 35.46 4.81
C ALA A 111 31.64 35.62 4.68
N ALA A 112 32.41 34.68 5.27
CA ALA A 112 33.87 34.69 5.18
C ALA A 112 34.37 34.55 3.74
N LYS A 113 33.74 33.70 2.93
CA LYS A 113 34.03 33.56 1.51
C LYS A 113 33.81 34.88 0.76
N ALA A 114 32.66 35.53 0.96
CA ALA A 114 32.33 36.78 0.29
C ALA A 114 33.29 37.93 0.66
N GLU A 115 33.79 37.94 1.90
CA GLU A 115 34.82 38.89 2.33
C GLU A 115 36.17 38.62 1.65
N ALA A 116 36.60 37.36 1.57
CA ALA A 116 37.82 36.96 0.90
C ALA A 116 37.78 37.28 -0.61
N GLU A 117 36.66 37.03 -1.28
CA GLU A 117 36.46 37.39 -2.70
C GLU A 117 36.60 38.92 -2.90
N LYS A 118 35.98 39.73 -2.05
CA LYS A 118 36.11 41.21 -2.10
C LYS A 118 37.55 41.69 -1.86
N TYR A 119 38.32 40.99 -1.03
CA TYR A 119 39.73 41.32 -0.82
C TYR A 119 40.56 41.05 -2.08
N LEU A 120 40.36 39.88 -2.71
CA LEU A 120 41.07 39.51 -3.94
C LEU A 120 40.74 40.43 -5.10
N ASP A 121 39.47 40.84 -5.25
CA ASP A 121 39.06 41.81 -6.27
C ASP A 121 39.80 43.14 -6.10
N LYS A 122 39.86 43.66 -4.86
CA LYS A 122 40.59 44.89 -4.54
C LYS A 122 42.09 44.78 -4.78
N GLU A 123 42.71 43.63 -4.47
CA GLU A 123 44.11 43.39 -4.81
C GLU A 123 44.34 43.39 -6.32
N GLY A 124 43.44 42.78 -7.09
CA GLY A 124 43.48 42.80 -8.55
C GLY A 124 43.39 44.21 -9.13
N GLU A 125 42.46 45.03 -8.62
CA GLU A 125 42.35 46.45 -8.98
C GLU A 125 43.64 47.23 -8.65
N LEU A 126 44.24 46.96 -7.49
CA LEU A 126 45.46 47.64 -7.06
C LEU A 126 46.67 47.25 -7.92
N LEU A 127 46.78 45.98 -8.30
CA LEU A 127 47.84 45.48 -9.20
C LEU A 127 47.71 46.06 -10.62
N THR A 128 46.49 46.11 -11.16
CA THR A 128 46.25 46.72 -12.47
C THR A 128 46.53 48.22 -12.47
N TRP A 129 46.14 48.93 -11.41
CA TRP A 129 46.48 50.34 -11.24
C TRP A 129 47.99 50.58 -11.13
N ARG A 130 48.71 49.75 -10.38
CA ARG A 130 50.19 49.82 -10.30
C ARG A 130 50.90 49.47 -11.60
N SER A 131 50.31 48.62 -12.44
CA SER A 131 50.87 48.25 -13.75
C SER A 131 50.58 49.27 -14.85
N THR A 132 49.63 50.18 -14.63
CA THR A 132 49.27 51.25 -15.58
C THR A 132 49.96 52.58 -15.27
N LEU A 133 50.72 52.64 -14.17
CA LEU A 133 51.71 53.66 -13.83
C LEU A 133 53.08 53.30 -14.42
#